data_AF-A0AAD8H1X8-F1
#
_entry.id   AF-A0AAD8H1X8-F1
#
_cell.length_a   1.000
_cell.length_b   1.000
_cell.length_c   1.000
_cell.angle_alpha   90.00
_cell.angle_beta   90.00
_cell.angle_gamma   90.00
#
_symmetry.space_group_name_H-M   'P 1'
#
loop_
_entity.id
_entity.type
_entity.pdbx_description
1 polymer ?
#
loop_
_entity_poly.entity_id
_entity_poly.type
_entity_poly.pdbx_seq_one_letter_code
_entity_poly.pdbx_strand_id
1 'polypeptide(L)'
;MAARLKNVRIYDSDYSALQAFKGSGIEIIIGLNNALVEDVSASEERAMTWVKENVEEFFPSTRIRGVAVGNEILGSSYPPSAGVFKDTVLPFLAYMNDDPLTVDIKYALFKKNKEVMVSETGWSSPGDANEVGGSIKNAKTYNNNLRRRLLKTKGTPSRPKRAVKASVSALFY
;
A
#
# COMPACT_ATOMS: atom_id res chain seq x y z
N MET A 1 -4.15 19.99 -19.47
CA MET A 1 -3.06 18.99 -19.44
C MET A 1 -3.52 17.83 -18.57
N ALA A 2 -3.77 16.65 -19.15
CA ALA A 2 -4.22 15.47 -18.42
C ALA A 2 -3.15 15.05 -17.39
N ALA A 3 -3.58 14.66 -16.19
CA ALA A 3 -2.65 14.17 -15.18
C ALA A 3 -2.13 12.79 -15.62
N ARG A 4 -0.83 12.68 -15.92
CA ARG A 4 -0.20 11.39 -16.24
C ARG A 4 -0.01 10.61 -14.94
N LEU A 5 -0.64 9.44 -14.83
CA LEU A 5 -0.40 8.49 -13.74
C LEU A 5 1.08 8.10 -13.76
N LYS A 6 1.71 8.11 -12.59
CA LYS A 6 3.12 7.75 -12.43
C LYS A 6 3.31 6.41 -11.74
N ASN A 7 2.35 6.01 -10.91
CA ASN A 7 2.37 4.76 -10.18
C ASN A 7 0.98 4.15 -10.07
N VAL A 8 0.94 2.83 -9.89
CA VAL A 8 -0.25 2.01 -9.66
C VAL A 8 0.09 0.94 -8.62
N ARG A 9 -0.85 0.63 -7.73
CA ARG A 9 -0.84 -0.59 -6.91
C ARG A 9 -1.84 -1.57 -7.51
N ILE A 10 -1.42 -2.79 -7.74
CA ILE A 10 -2.31 -3.92 -8.01
C ILE A 10 -2.36 -4.80 -6.76
N TYR A 11 -3.52 -5.41 -6.48
CA TYR A 11 -3.75 -6.15 -5.23
C TYR A 11 -3.25 -7.61 -5.29
N ASP A 12 -2.97 -8.09 -6.48
CA ASP A 12 -2.45 -9.42 -6.78
C ASP A 12 -1.32 -9.32 -7.83
N SER A 13 -0.90 -10.48 -8.34
CA SER A 13 0.06 -10.62 -9.43
C SER A 13 -0.63 -11.05 -10.73
N ASP A 14 -1.71 -10.36 -11.15
CA ASP A 14 -2.37 -10.66 -12.43
C ASP A 14 -1.43 -10.46 -13.63
N TYR A 15 -1.15 -11.54 -14.37
CA TYR A 15 -0.20 -11.54 -15.48
C TYR A 15 -0.66 -10.67 -16.65
N SER A 16 -1.97 -10.60 -16.90
CA SER A 16 -2.52 -9.80 -18.00
C SER A 16 -2.30 -8.31 -17.73
N ALA A 17 -2.55 -7.87 -16.50
CA ALA A 17 -2.28 -6.52 -16.04
C ALA A 17 -0.78 -6.20 -16.10
N LEU A 18 0.08 -7.09 -15.59
CA LEU A 18 1.54 -6.90 -15.60
C LEU A 18 2.11 -6.81 -17.02
N GLN A 19 1.61 -7.61 -17.96
CA GLN A 19 1.96 -7.49 -19.38
C GLN A 19 1.45 -6.20 -20.00
N ALA A 20 0.23 -5.75 -19.66
CA ALA A 20 -0.32 -4.50 -20.17
C ALA A 20 0.50 -3.26 -19.77
N PHE A 21 1.21 -3.32 -18.64
CA PHE A 21 2.09 -2.23 -18.21
C PHE A 21 3.51 -2.29 -18.78
N LYS A 22 3.87 -3.33 -19.52
CA LYS A 22 5.19 -3.49 -20.13
C LYS A 22 5.55 -2.27 -20.99
N GLY A 23 6.72 -1.68 -20.74
CA GLY A 23 7.21 -0.51 -21.47
C GLY A 23 6.45 0.80 -21.22
N SER A 24 5.39 0.82 -20.40
CA SER A 24 4.59 2.04 -20.13
C SER A 24 5.36 3.13 -19.37
N GLY A 25 6.40 2.73 -18.63
CA GLY A 25 7.16 3.58 -17.73
C GLY A 25 6.46 3.88 -16.39
N ILE A 26 5.24 3.36 -16.18
CA ILE A 26 4.48 3.48 -14.94
C ILE A 26 5.09 2.57 -13.88
N GLU A 27 5.25 3.08 -12.67
CA GLU A 27 5.75 2.33 -11.53
C GLU A 27 4.66 1.45 -10.90
N ILE A 28 4.96 0.18 -10.62
CA ILE A 28 3.99 -0.76 -10.08
C ILE A 28 4.42 -1.27 -8.72
N ILE A 29 3.43 -1.39 -7.83
CA ILE A 29 3.52 -2.16 -6.60
C ILE A 29 2.62 -3.37 -6.76
N ILE A 30 3.19 -4.57 -6.64
CA ILE A 30 2.48 -5.84 -6.78
C ILE A 30 2.04 -6.33 -5.40
N GLY A 31 0.80 -6.78 -5.27
CA GLY A 31 0.31 -7.38 -4.04
C GLY A 31 0.58 -8.88 -4.00
N LEU A 32 1.08 -9.40 -2.87
CA LEU A 32 0.89 -10.80 -2.53
C LEU A 32 -0.50 -10.95 -1.92
N ASN A 33 -1.36 -11.71 -2.59
CA ASN A 33 -2.73 -11.96 -2.12
C ASN A 33 -2.72 -12.61 -0.73
N ASN A 34 -3.61 -12.17 0.17
CA ASN A 34 -3.76 -12.71 1.52
C ASN A 34 -3.84 -14.25 1.57
N ALA A 35 -4.52 -14.87 0.59
CA ALA A 35 -4.66 -16.32 0.50
C ALA A 35 -3.33 -17.06 0.25
N LEU A 36 -2.33 -16.39 -0.31
CA LEU A 36 -1.01 -16.96 -0.60
C LEU A 36 0.02 -16.67 0.49
N VAL A 37 -0.27 -15.76 1.43
CA VAL A 37 0.71 -15.35 2.45
C VAL A 37 1.17 -16.53 3.30
N GLU A 38 0.25 -17.39 3.72
CA GLU A 38 0.59 -18.58 4.52
C GLU A 38 1.51 -19.53 3.73
N ASP A 39 1.11 -19.89 2.50
CA ASP A 39 1.86 -20.80 1.64
C ASP A 39 3.28 -20.28 1.32
N VAL A 40 3.37 -19.02 0.91
CA VAL A 40 4.63 -18.35 0.55
C VAL A 40 5.54 -18.19 1.78
N SER A 41 4.97 -18.00 2.97
CA SER A 41 5.74 -17.87 4.21
C SER A 41 6.30 -19.21 4.74
N ALA A 42 5.84 -20.35 4.21
CA ALA A 42 6.20 -21.66 4.73
C ALA A 42 7.67 -22.05 4.50
N SER A 43 8.35 -21.47 3.51
CA SER A 43 9.79 -21.65 3.30
C SER A 43 10.41 -20.53 2.45
N GLU A 44 11.72 -20.36 2.58
CA GLU A 44 12.50 -19.47 1.70
C GLU A 44 12.35 -19.87 0.22
N GLU A 45 12.34 -21.17 -0.08
CA GLU A 45 12.17 -21.68 -1.44
C GLU A 45 10.84 -21.26 -2.08
N ARG A 46 9.74 -21.28 -1.30
CA ARG A 46 8.42 -20.84 -1.78
C ARG A 46 8.37 -19.34 -1.96
N ALA A 47 8.96 -18.58 -1.05
CA ALA A 47 9.12 -17.13 -1.20
C ALA A 47 9.90 -16.77 -2.48
N MET A 48 11.01 -17.46 -2.75
CA MET A 48 11.83 -17.23 -3.93
C MET A 48 11.14 -17.68 -5.21
N THR A 49 10.39 -18.78 -5.18
CA THR A 49 9.55 -19.23 -6.29
C THR A 49 8.53 -18.16 -6.66
N TRP A 50 7.81 -17.64 -5.67
CA TRP A 50 6.83 -16.57 -5.91
C TRP A 50 7.48 -15.32 -6.50
N VAL A 51 8.65 -14.89 -5.99
CA VAL A 51 9.40 -13.74 -6.52
C VAL A 51 9.80 -13.97 -7.98
N LYS A 52 10.35 -15.14 -8.30
CA LYS A 52 10.78 -15.47 -9.65
C LYS A 52 9.61 -15.40 -10.64
N GLU A 53 8.49 -16.01 -10.30
CA GLU A 53 7.32 -16.11 -11.17
C GLU A 53 6.55 -14.78 -11.28
N ASN A 54 6.43 -14.01 -10.21
CA ASN A 54 5.53 -12.86 -10.15
C ASN A 54 6.24 -11.50 -10.24
N VAL A 55 7.56 -11.48 -10.06
CA VAL A 55 8.36 -10.25 -10.11
C VAL A 55 9.42 -10.33 -11.19
N GLU A 56 10.29 -11.35 -11.17
CA GLU A 56 11.43 -11.43 -12.10
C GLU A 56 10.98 -11.62 -13.55
N GLU A 57 9.95 -12.44 -13.79
CA GLU A 57 9.38 -12.67 -15.13
C GLU A 57 9.00 -11.36 -15.87
N PHE A 58 8.54 -10.35 -15.15
CA PHE A 58 8.11 -9.08 -15.74
C PHE A 58 9.18 -7.99 -15.67
N PHE A 59 10.17 -8.14 -14.80
CA PHE A 59 11.26 -7.19 -14.61
C PHE A 59 12.39 -7.41 -15.63
N PRO A 60 13.05 -6.36 -16.17
CA PRO A 60 12.80 -4.93 -15.96
C PRO A 60 11.79 -4.33 -16.95
N SER A 61 11.16 -5.16 -17.80
CA SER A 61 10.29 -4.68 -18.88
C SER A 61 9.04 -3.96 -18.36
N THR A 62 8.56 -4.35 -17.18
CA THR A 62 7.57 -3.68 -16.36
C THR A 62 8.26 -3.06 -15.13
N ARG A 63 7.91 -1.81 -14.81
CA ARG A 63 8.61 -0.99 -13.80
C ARG A 63 8.15 -1.32 -12.37
N ILE A 64 8.47 -2.51 -11.89
CA ILE A 64 8.14 -2.94 -10.54
C ILE A 64 9.02 -2.20 -9.52
N ARG A 65 8.40 -1.56 -8.51
CA ARG A 65 9.06 -0.76 -7.48
C ARG A 65 8.89 -1.30 -6.07
N GLY A 66 8.03 -2.29 -5.87
CA GLY A 66 7.84 -2.91 -4.58
C GLY A 66 6.81 -4.05 -4.62
N VAL A 67 6.82 -4.82 -3.55
CA VAL A 67 5.85 -5.87 -3.26
C VAL A 67 5.14 -5.51 -1.96
N ALA A 68 3.81 -5.50 -1.98
CA ALA A 68 2.97 -5.37 -0.79
C ALA A 68 2.56 -6.77 -0.32
N VAL A 69 3.19 -7.25 0.75
CA VAL A 69 2.94 -8.60 1.29
C VAL A 69 1.66 -8.59 2.12
N GLY A 70 0.56 -9.06 1.53
CA GLY A 70 -0.77 -8.99 2.14
C GLY A 70 -1.42 -7.61 2.11
N ASN A 71 -2.72 -7.58 2.39
CA ASN A 71 -3.54 -6.39 2.52
C ASN A 71 -4.33 -6.45 3.83
N GLU A 72 -4.04 -5.52 4.74
CA GLU A 72 -4.79 -5.31 6.00
C GLU A 72 -4.89 -6.55 6.93
N ILE A 73 -4.01 -7.54 6.78
CA ILE A 73 -4.01 -8.81 7.54
C ILE A 73 -4.01 -8.59 9.06
N LEU A 74 -3.36 -7.51 9.49
CA LEU A 74 -3.15 -7.15 10.89
C LEU A 74 -4.27 -6.27 11.47
N GLY A 75 -5.27 -5.86 10.68
CA GLY A 75 -6.40 -5.06 11.16
C GLY A 75 -7.49 -5.91 11.83
N SER A 76 -8.12 -5.40 12.88
CA SER A 76 -9.20 -6.11 13.59
C SER A 76 -10.61 -5.83 13.05
N SER A 77 -10.77 -4.99 12.03
CA SER A 77 -12.06 -4.67 11.39
C SER A 77 -11.89 -4.31 9.90
N TYR A 78 -12.98 -4.43 9.12
CA TYR A 78 -13.03 -4.04 7.70
C TYR A 78 -14.21 -3.09 7.39
N PRO A 79 -14.00 -2.00 6.61
CA PRO A 79 -12.68 -1.41 6.32
C PRO A 79 -12.02 -1.00 7.66
N PRO A 80 -10.69 -0.99 7.79
CA PRO A 80 -10.02 -0.64 9.05
C PRO A 80 -10.12 0.87 9.30
N SER A 81 -11.32 1.36 9.60
CA SER A 81 -11.62 2.76 9.87
C SER A 81 -11.27 3.19 11.30
N ALA A 82 -10.57 2.35 12.07
CA ALA A 82 -10.18 2.68 13.44
C ALA A 82 -8.78 2.22 13.86
N GLY A 83 -7.88 1.84 12.93
CA GLY A 83 -6.46 1.63 13.28
C GLY A 83 -6.22 0.66 14.44
N VAL A 84 -7.16 -0.25 14.71
CA VAL A 84 -7.03 -1.25 15.77
C VAL A 84 -6.33 -2.44 15.14
N PHE A 85 -5.07 -2.62 15.51
CA PHE A 85 -4.30 -3.79 15.12
C PHE A 85 -4.74 -4.98 15.98
N LYS A 86 -4.70 -6.19 15.42
CA LYS A 86 -4.83 -7.43 16.20
C LYS A 86 -3.67 -7.51 17.19
N ASP A 87 -3.89 -8.08 18.37
CA ASP A 87 -2.82 -8.34 19.35
C ASP A 87 -1.69 -9.21 18.78
N THR A 88 -2.00 -10.01 17.76
CA THR A 88 -1.03 -10.80 16.98
C THR A 88 -0.01 -9.96 16.21
N VAL A 89 -0.16 -8.63 16.16
CA VAL A 89 0.87 -7.73 15.61
C VAL A 89 2.08 -7.60 16.50
N LEU A 90 1.94 -7.83 17.82
CA LEU A 90 3.03 -7.60 18.77
C LEU A 90 4.27 -8.45 18.46
N PRO A 91 4.19 -9.78 18.25
CA PRO A 91 5.36 -10.57 17.86
C PRO A 91 6.04 -10.09 16.58
N PHE A 92 5.26 -9.64 15.59
CA PHE A 92 5.80 -9.09 14.34
C PHE A 92 6.55 -7.77 14.57
N LEU A 93 5.97 -6.86 15.36
CA LEU A 93 6.63 -5.60 15.74
C LEU A 93 7.86 -5.86 16.60
N ALA A 94 7.83 -6.88 17.44
CA ALA A 94 8.90 -7.29 18.32
C ALA A 94 10.10 -7.82 17.51
N TYR A 95 9.82 -8.68 16.52
CA TYR A 95 10.78 -9.14 15.52
C TYR A 95 11.40 -7.98 14.72
N MET A 96 10.58 -7.06 14.19
CA MET A 96 11.06 -5.88 13.43
C MET A 96 11.96 -4.93 14.25
N ASN A 97 11.97 -5.07 15.58
CA ASN A 97 12.70 -4.22 16.50
C ASN A 97 13.81 -4.95 17.27
N ASP A 98 14.10 -6.21 16.93
CA ASP A 98 15.05 -7.09 17.66
C ASP A 98 14.76 -7.17 19.17
N ASP A 99 13.50 -7.02 19.57
CA ASP A 99 13.04 -6.99 20.96
C ASP A 99 11.74 -7.78 21.11
N PRO A 100 11.82 -9.11 21.24
CA PRO A 100 10.68 -10.03 21.20
C PRO A 100 9.71 -9.92 22.40
N LEU A 101 10.09 -9.22 23.47
CA LEU A 101 9.39 -9.33 24.77
C LEU A 101 8.90 -8.00 25.34
N THR A 102 9.46 -6.85 24.91
CA THR A 102 9.17 -5.56 25.57
C THR A 102 8.74 -4.43 24.64
N VAL A 103 8.54 -4.71 23.35
CA VAL A 103 8.16 -3.66 22.40
C VAL A 103 6.76 -3.12 22.67
N ASP A 104 6.68 -1.81 22.97
CA ASP A 104 5.41 -1.09 23.04
C ASP A 104 4.87 -0.84 21.62
N ILE A 105 3.57 -1.06 21.39
CA ILE A 105 2.94 -0.91 20.07
C ILE A 105 3.05 0.52 19.54
N LYS A 106 2.96 1.54 20.40
CA LYS A 106 3.13 2.93 19.99
C LYS A 106 4.59 3.18 19.63
N TYR A 107 5.53 2.67 20.42
CA TYR A 107 6.95 2.75 20.09
C TYR A 107 7.26 2.11 18.73
N ALA A 108 6.77 0.90 18.47
CA ALA A 108 7.02 0.20 17.21
C ALA A 108 6.37 0.89 16.00
N LEU A 109 5.14 1.39 16.13
CA LEU A 109 4.44 2.12 15.07
C LEU A 109 5.08 3.48 14.77
N PHE A 110 5.60 4.16 15.80
CA PHE A 110 6.15 5.51 15.67
C PHE A 110 7.68 5.55 15.60
N LYS A 111 8.37 4.40 15.69
CA LYS A 111 9.81 4.31 15.45
C LYS A 111 10.14 4.85 14.06
N LYS A 112 11.25 5.56 13.98
CA LYS A 112 11.67 6.25 12.78
C LYS A 112 12.09 5.25 11.69
N ASN A 113 11.14 4.81 10.87
CA ASN A 113 11.42 4.01 9.68
C ASN A 113 11.99 4.86 8.52
N LYS A 114 12.85 4.27 7.67
CA LYS A 114 13.46 4.90 6.49
C LYS A 114 12.40 5.42 5.50
N GLU A 115 11.23 4.79 5.41
CA GLU A 115 10.16 5.25 4.53
C GLU A 115 8.77 4.86 5.03
N VAL A 116 7.77 5.69 4.75
CA VAL A 116 6.34 5.35 4.92
C VAL A 116 5.65 5.83 3.66
N MET A 117 4.89 4.94 3.03
CA MET A 117 4.05 5.23 1.87
C MET A 117 2.60 4.98 2.25
N VAL A 118 1.72 5.90 1.87
CA VAL A 118 0.28 5.69 1.95
C VAL A 118 -0.12 4.79 0.78
N SER A 119 -0.26 3.49 1.02
CA SER A 119 -0.54 2.54 -0.06
C SER A 119 -1.90 2.80 -0.70
N GLU A 120 -2.86 3.32 0.06
CA GLU A 120 -4.20 3.68 -0.41
C GLU A 120 -4.77 4.88 0.34
N THR A 121 -5.40 5.77 -0.40
CA THR A 121 -6.20 6.86 0.15
C THR A 121 -7.16 7.37 -0.91
N GLY A 122 -8.41 7.63 -0.52
CA GLY A 122 -9.45 8.03 -1.45
C GLY A 122 -10.67 8.53 -0.70
N TRP A 123 -11.71 8.87 -1.45
CA TRP A 123 -12.96 9.32 -0.87
C TRP A 123 -14.11 8.90 -1.80
N SER A 124 -15.11 8.24 -1.23
CA SER A 124 -16.25 7.65 -1.96
C SER A 124 -17.07 8.72 -2.69
N SER A 125 -17.44 8.43 -3.94
CA SER A 125 -18.24 9.35 -4.78
C SER A 125 -19.74 9.25 -4.46
N PRO A 126 -20.44 8.13 -4.72
CA PRO A 126 -21.57 7.75 -3.88
C PRO A 126 -21.03 7.03 -2.64
N GLY A 127 -21.52 7.38 -1.46
CA GLY A 127 -21.39 6.53 -0.27
C GLY A 127 -22.67 5.71 -0.07
N ASP A 128 -22.64 4.75 0.83
CA ASP A 128 -23.87 4.09 1.28
C ASP A 128 -24.85 5.10 1.91
N ALA A 129 -26.13 4.75 2.03
CA ALA A 129 -27.16 5.65 2.57
C ALA A 129 -26.84 6.24 3.97
N ASN A 130 -25.94 5.59 4.71
CA ASN A 130 -25.50 6.00 6.04
C ASN A 130 -24.15 6.74 6.04
N GLU A 131 -23.50 6.91 4.89
CA GLU A 131 -22.22 7.62 4.77
C GLU A 131 -22.44 9.09 4.44
N VAL A 132 -22.70 9.90 5.48
CA VAL A 132 -22.96 11.35 5.38
C VAL A 132 -21.87 12.13 4.61
N GLY A 133 -20.65 11.57 4.50
CA GLY A 133 -19.53 12.16 3.77
C GLY A 133 -19.40 11.76 2.29
N GLY A 134 -20.10 10.72 1.83
CA GLY A 134 -20.00 10.20 0.46
C GLY A 134 -20.71 11.10 -0.55
N SER A 135 -19.94 11.89 -1.30
CA SER A 135 -20.49 12.69 -2.41
C SER A 135 -19.45 12.93 -3.49
N ILE A 136 -19.89 13.03 -4.75
CA ILE A 136 -19.04 13.38 -5.91
C ILE A 136 -18.25 14.66 -5.63
N LYS A 137 -18.89 15.63 -4.98
CA LYS A 137 -18.26 16.91 -4.60
C LYS A 137 -17.12 16.69 -3.60
N ASN A 138 -17.33 15.89 -2.57
CA ASN A 138 -16.31 15.60 -1.56
C ASN A 138 -15.16 14.78 -2.16
N ALA A 139 -15.48 13.74 -2.95
CA ALA A 139 -14.50 12.92 -3.64
C ALA A 139 -13.59 13.74 -4.56
N LYS A 140 -14.18 14.59 -5.40
CA LYS A 140 -13.45 15.49 -6.29
C LYS A 140 -12.59 16.48 -5.50
N THR A 141 -13.10 17.01 -4.39
CA THR A 141 -12.37 17.96 -3.55
C THR A 141 -11.17 17.30 -2.88
N TYR A 142 -11.37 16.12 -2.28
CA TYR A 142 -10.34 15.35 -1.61
C TYR A 142 -9.20 14.98 -2.57
N ASN A 143 -9.53 14.34 -3.70
CA ASN A 143 -8.54 13.87 -4.67
C ASN A 143 -7.75 15.02 -5.30
N ASN A 144 -8.38 16.18 -5.55
CA ASN A 144 -7.68 17.36 -6.04
C ASN A 144 -6.74 17.98 -4.99
N ASN A 145 -7.17 18.03 -3.72
CA ASN A 145 -6.34 18.52 -2.62
C ASN A 145 -5.14 17.62 -2.40
N LEU A 146 -5.35 16.30 -2.38
CA LEU A 146 -4.29 15.31 -2.26
C LEU A 146 -3.29 15.44 -3.42
N ARG A 147 -3.76 15.51 -4.67
CA ARG A 147 -2.89 15.75 -5.83
C ARG A 147 -2.04 17.01 -5.65
N ARG A 148 -2.66 18.14 -5.29
CA ARG A 148 -1.93 19.40 -5.02
C ARG A 148 -0.91 19.24 -3.89
N ARG A 149 -1.24 18.46 -2.86
CA ARG A 149 -0.36 18.18 -1.72
C ARG A 149 0.86 17.33 -2.10
N LEU A 150 0.68 16.33 -2.96
CA LEU A 150 1.75 15.45 -3.45
C LEU A 150 2.69 16.19 -4.43
N LEU A 151 2.14 17.05 -5.28
CA LEU A 151 2.92 17.88 -6.21
C LEU A 151 3.85 18.89 -5.53
N LYS A 152 3.59 19.25 -4.26
CA LYS A 152 4.51 20.09 -3.48
C LYS A 152 5.81 19.38 -3.10
N THR A 153 5.89 18.05 -3.25
CA THR A 153 7.05 17.21 -2.89
C THR A 153 7.58 17.47 -1.47
N LYS A 154 6.68 17.86 -0.55
CA LYS A 154 6.99 18.12 0.88
C LYS A 154 6.56 16.96 1.76
N GLY A 155 7.27 16.77 2.87
CA GLY A 155 6.91 15.79 3.90
C GLY A 155 5.86 16.26 4.89
N THR A 156 5.62 15.45 5.92
CA THR A 156 4.72 15.78 7.04
C THR A 156 5.46 16.60 8.12
N PRO A 157 4.76 17.23 9.08
CA PRO A 157 5.43 17.94 10.19
C PRO A 157 6.48 17.08 10.91
N SER A 158 6.21 15.80 11.15
CA SER A 158 7.15 14.87 11.79
C SER A 158 8.27 14.38 10.85
N ARG A 159 8.12 14.53 9.53
CA ARG A 159 9.09 14.10 8.52
C ARG A 159 9.23 15.13 7.39
N PRO A 160 9.61 16.39 7.66
CA PRO A 160 9.44 17.50 6.72
C PRO A 160 10.34 17.39 5.48
N LYS A 161 11.49 16.72 5.60
CA LYS A 161 12.52 16.57 4.55
C LYS A 161 12.26 15.43 3.56
N ARG A 162 11.17 14.67 3.70
CA ARG A 162 10.88 13.52 2.83
C ARG A 162 9.52 13.68 2.16
N ALA A 163 9.47 13.70 0.84
CA ALA A 163 8.22 13.81 0.10
C ALA A 163 7.25 12.67 0.49
N VAL A 164 5.98 13.01 0.72
CA VAL A 164 4.93 12.01 0.93
C VAL A 164 4.71 11.25 -0.38
N LYS A 165 4.72 9.92 -0.31
CA LYS A 165 4.28 9.03 -1.39
C LYS A 165 2.90 8.48 -1.02
N ALA A 166 1.97 8.51 -1.97
CA ALA A 166 0.63 7.99 -1.81
C ALA A 166 0.07 7.47 -3.13
N SER A 167 -0.75 6.42 -3.08
CA SER A 167 -1.57 5.97 -4.21
C SER A 167 -3.04 6.30 -3.94
N VAL A 168 -3.72 6.85 -4.94
CA VAL A 168 -5.15 7.15 -4.85
C VAL A 168 -5.95 5.87 -5.08
N SER A 169 -6.82 5.51 -4.15
CA SER A 169 -7.72 4.37 -4.28
C SER A 169 -9.13 4.85 -4.71
N ALA A 170 -9.78 4.25 -5.70
CA ALA A 170 -9.29 3.29 -6.71
C ALA A 170 -9.29 3.94 -8.10
N LEU A 171 -8.64 3.30 -9.08
CA LEU A 171 -8.71 3.74 -10.47
C LEU A 171 -10.12 3.50 -11.05
N PHE A 172 -10.66 2.31 -10.78
CA PHE A 172 -12.03 1.86 -11.04
C PHE A 172 -12.44 0.87 -9.95
N TYR A 173 -13.75 0.70 -9.73
CA TYR A 173 -14.35 -0.36 -8.90
C TYR A 173 -15.14 -1.31 -9.81
#